data_AF-A0AAJ0HLG4-F1
#
_entry.id   AF-A0AAJ0HLG4-F1
#
_cell.length_a   1.000
_cell.length_b   1.000
_cell.length_c   1.000
_cell.angle_alpha   90.00
_cell.angle_beta   90.00
_cell.angle_gamma   90.00
#
_symmetry.space_group_name_H-M   'P 1'
#
loop_
_entity.id
_entity.type
_entity.pdbx_description
1 polymer ?
#
loop_
_entity_poly.entity_id
_entity_poly.type
_entity_poly.pdbx_seq_one_letter_code
_entity_poly.pdbx_strand_id
1 'polypeptide(L)'
;MASTKLDIDNLLQRYLELLDEYTQLRAALNTLQSGIYHDLARANFSAERGIRYGLDYYDDRMQATRKVAVTATTTTAPSGLVPIFTVSQTNPAAKTPSSPAPAEPTTSDLEEKEPPKPQKHDPLRWFGILTPMPLRHAQTQAVRAVEELLPQLATVSAAMADVELAVRRARKKRAKAEAAAEKAQQQQQQQQQQVPSREAARSSQGEVSL
;
A
#
# COMPACT_ATOMS: atom_id res chain seq x y z
N MET A 1 -26.99 -19.83 0.38
CA MET A 1 -26.74 -19.02 1.60
C MET A 1 -25.51 -19.48 2.38
N ALA A 2 -25.17 -20.78 2.44
CA ALA A 2 -23.97 -21.26 3.13
C ALA A 2 -22.64 -20.80 2.50
N SER A 3 -22.51 -20.84 1.16
CA SER A 3 -21.29 -20.42 0.45
C SER A 3 -20.93 -18.95 0.69
N THR A 4 -21.90 -18.03 0.64
CA THR A 4 -21.66 -16.60 0.90
C THR A 4 -21.26 -16.28 2.34
N LYS A 5 -21.61 -17.15 3.30
CA LYS A 5 -21.20 -17.00 4.70
C LYS A 5 -19.74 -17.42 4.86
N LEU A 6 -19.38 -18.57 4.28
CA LEU A 6 -18.02 -19.10 4.26
C LEU A 6 -17.04 -18.12 3.57
N ASP A 7 -17.49 -17.42 2.52
CA ASP A 7 -16.71 -16.36 1.87
C ASP A 7 -16.39 -15.18 2.80
N ILE A 8 -17.34 -14.75 3.64
CA ILE A 8 -17.13 -13.65 4.60
C ILE A 8 -16.20 -14.10 5.72
N ASP A 9 -16.38 -15.33 6.23
CA ASP A 9 -15.56 -15.88 7.30
C ASP A 9 -14.09 -16.00 6.85
N ASN A 10 -13.83 -16.45 5.61
CA ASN A 10 -12.49 -16.48 5.02
C ASN A 10 -11.86 -15.08 4.90
N LEU A 11 -12.62 -14.06 4.49
CA LEU A 11 -12.12 -12.69 4.42
C LEU A 11 -11.79 -12.14 5.81
N LEU A 12 -12.59 -12.47 6.83
CA LEU A 12 -12.33 -12.05 8.21
C LEU A 12 -11.09 -12.76 8.78
N GLN A 13 -10.91 -14.05 8.51
CA GLN A 13 -9.69 -14.77 8.88
C GLN A 13 -8.46 -14.07 8.27
N ARG A 14 -8.50 -13.78 6.95
CA ARG A 14 -7.40 -13.10 6.27
C ARG A 14 -7.12 -11.72 6.86
N TYR A 15 -8.16 -10.98 7.23
CA TYR A 15 -8.00 -9.68 7.90
C TYR A 15 -7.27 -9.82 9.24
N LEU A 16 -7.61 -10.84 10.04
CA LEU A 16 -6.96 -11.07 11.33
C LEU A 16 -5.48 -11.47 11.19
N GLU A 17 -5.14 -12.28 10.19
CA GLU A 17 -3.75 -12.59 9.85
C GLU A 17 -2.95 -11.32 9.48
N LEU A 18 -3.53 -10.47 8.62
CA LEU A 18 -2.90 -9.20 8.24
C LEU A 18 -2.79 -8.23 9.41
N LEU A 19 -3.77 -8.23 10.31
CA LEU A 19 -3.74 -7.40 11.51
C LEU A 19 -2.62 -7.83 12.45
N ASP A 20 -2.44 -9.14 12.67
CA ASP A 20 -1.31 -9.67 13.46
C ASP A 20 0.03 -9.24 12.84
N GLU A 21 0.22 -9.48 11.53
CA GLU A 21 1.41 -9.04 10.79
C GLU A 21 1.66 -7.52 10.93
N TYR A 22 0.62 -6.70 10.76
CA TYR A 22 0.69 -5.25 10.94
C TYR A 22 1.15 -4.88 12.35
N THR A 23 0.58 -5.51 13.38
CA THR A 23 0.93 -5.22 14.78
C THR A 23 2.38 -5.60 15.10
N GLN A 24 2.86 -6.73 14.58
CA GLN A 24 4.24 -7.16 14.74
C GLN A 24 5.20 -6.19 14.03
N LEU A 25 4.90 -5.80 12.80
CA LEU A 25 5.68 -4.80 12.05
C LEU A 25 5.70 -3.45 12.78
N ARG A 26 4.57 -3.03 13.35
CA ARG A 26 4.49 -1.79 14.13
C ARG A 26 5.34 -1.84 15.39
N ALA A 27 5.34 -2.97 16.10
CA ALA A 27 6.20 -3.17 17.27
C ALA A 27 7.70 -3.13 16.87
N ALA A 28 8.08 -3.81 15.78
CA ALA A 28 9.45 -3.79 15.27
C ALA A 28 9.90 -2.39 14.82
N LEU A 29 9.00 -1.61 14.22
CA LEU A 29 9.28 -0.22 13.86
C LEU A 29 9.51 0.63 15.11
N ASN A 30 8.67 0.48 16.15
CA ASN A 30 8.79 1.25 17.38
C ASN A 30 10.11 0.96 18.13
N THR A 31 10.55 -0.30 18.17
CA THR A 31 11.83 -0.66 18.81
C THR A 31 12.99 -0.03 18.05
N LEU A 32 12.96 -0.09 16.72
CA LEU A 32 13.98 0.49 15.86
C LEU A 32 14.00 2.03 15.98
N GLN A 33 12.84 2.69 15.94
CA GLN A 33 12.73 4.14 16.15
C GLN A 33 13.28 4.57 17.51
N SER A 34 12.99 3.82 18.57
CA SER A 34 13.53 4.12 19.90
C SER A 34 15.07 4.05 19.91
N GLY A 35 15.64 3.05 19.22
CA GLY A 35 17.09 2.94 19.02
C GLY A 35 17.69 4.15 18.28
N ILE A 36 17.06 4.57 17.18
CA ILE A 36 17.50 5.75 16.40
C ILE A 36 17.53 6.99 17.29
N TYR A 37 16.44 7.27 18.02
CA TYR A 37 16.37 8.46 18.87
C TYR A 37 17.38 8.41 20.02
N HIS A 38 17.60 7.23 20.59
CA HIS A 38 18.62 7.03 21.63
C HIS A 38 20.03 7.31 21.09
N ASP A 39 20.37 6.75 19.93
CA ASP A 39 21.69 6.93 19.31
C ASP A 39 21.90 8.38 18.83
N LEU A 40 20.86 9.04 18.33
CA LEU A 40 20.88 10.45 18.00
C LEU A 40 21.06 11.33 19.25
N ALA A 41 20.38 11.02 20.34
CA ALA A 41 20.55 11.72 21.61
C ALA A 41 21.98 11.54 22.15
N ARG A 42 22.53 10.32 22.06
CA ARG A 42 23.91 10.04 22.44
C ARG A 42 24.91 10.79 21.57
N ALA A 43 24.70 10.85 20.26
CA ALA A 43 25.53 11.62 19.34
C ALA A 43 25.53 13.11 19.73
N ASN A 44 24.34 13.68 19.96
CA ASN A 44 24.16 15.08 20.36
C ASN A 44 24.78 15.39 21.73
N PHE A 45 24.73 14.45 22.67
CA PHE A 45 25.35 14.62 23.99
C PHE A 45 26.89 14.63 23.90
N SER A 46 27.46 13.80 23.03
CA SER A 46 28.92 13.75 22.80
C SER A 46 29.44 14.79 21.82
N ALA A 47 28.56 15.59 21.23
CA ALA A 47 28.94 16.57 20.22
C ALA A 47 29.74 17.72 20.83
N GLU A 48 30.64 18.32 20.04
CA GLU A 48 31.38 19.50 20.48
C GLU A 48 30.43 20.67 20.77
N ARG A 49 30.88 21.60 21.62
CA ARG A 49 30.02 22.67 22.14
C ARG A 49 29.44 23.50 20.99
N GLY A 50 28.12 23.48 20.86
CA GLY A 50 27.38 24.21 19.82
C GLY A 50 26.97 23.36 18.60
N ILE A 51 27.40 22.10 18.52
CA ILE A 51 27.01 21.18 17.44
C ILE A 51 25.81 20.36 17.87
N ARG A 52 24.75 20.37 17.05
CA ARG A 52 23.61 19.47 17.18
C ARG A 52 23.33 18.84 15.83
N TYR A 53 23.42 17.51 15.76
CA TYR A 53 23.09 16.76 14.55
C TYR A 53 21.59 16.90 14.29
N GLY A 54 21.24 17.63 13.24
CA GLY A 54 19.87 17.99 12.91
C GLY A 54 19.76 18.78 11.62
N LEU A 55 18.60 19.41 11.43
CA LEU A 55 18.24 20.19 10.24
C LEU A 55 19.23 21.32 9.92
N ASP A 56 19.86 21.89 10.94
CA ASP A 56 20.77 23.03 10.82
C ASP A 56 22.03 22.73 9.98
N TYR A 57 22.33 21.45 9.73
CA TYR A 57 23.46 20.99 8.92
C TYR A 57 23.04 20.47 7.54
N TYR A 58 21.76 20.61 7.15
CA TYR A 58 21.32 20.20 5.83
C TYR A 58 21.82 21.20 4.79
N ASP A 59 22.55 20.71 3.77
CA ASP A 59 22.96 21.49 2.60
C ASP A 59 21.77 21.64 1.64
N ASP A 60 21.69 22.76 0.90
CA ASP A 60 20.72 23.02 -0.17
C ASP A 60 20.75 21.92 -1.26
N ARG A 61 21.84 21.15 -1.32
CA ARG A 61 22.01 19.99 -2.20
C ARG A 61 21.39 18.69 -1.65
N MET A 62 20.66 18.74 -0.53
CA MET A 62 20.03 17.55 0.06
C MET A 62 19.09 16.88 -0.94
N GLN A 63 19.43 15.66 -1.34
CA GLN A 63 18.62 14.82 -2.21
C GLN A 63 18.23 13.53 -1.49
N ALA A 64 17.00 13.06 -1.76
CA ALA A 64 16.54 11.77 -1.24
C ALA A 64 17.40 10.64 -1.82
N THR A 65 18.12 9.92 -0.95
CA THR A 65 18.95 8.76 -1.34
C THR A 65 18.13 7.50 -1.60
N ARG A 66 16.92 7.43 -1.03
CA ARG A 66 15.96 6.34 -1.18
C ARG A 66 14.64 6.89 -1.67
N LYS A 67 14.06 6.26 -2.68
CA LYS A 67 12.74 6.57 -3.23
C LYS A 67 11.86 5.34 -3.16
N VAL A 68 10.62 5.55 -2.75
CA VAL A 68 9.59 4.51 -2.76
C VAL A 68 8.98 4.44 -4.16
N ALA A 69 8.98 3.25 -4.75
CA ALA A 69 8.23 2.92 -5.94
C ALA A 69 6.99 2.13 -5.54
N VAL A 70 5.84 2.49 -6.12
CA VAL A 70 4.58 1.81 -5.89
C VAL A 70 4.28 0.96 -7.11
N THR A 71 4.18 -0.35 -6.92
CA THR A 71 3.79 -1.31 -7.95
C THR A 71 2.48 -1.97 -7.53
N ALA A 72 1.48 -2.00 -8.39
CA ALA A 72 0.21 -2.65 -8.05
C ALA A 72 0.25 -4.12 -8.47
N THR A 73 -0.12 -5.04 -7.58
CA THR A 73 -0.26 -6.47 -7.93
C THR A 73 -1.73 -6.86 -7.93
N THR A 74 -2.12 -7.64 -8.95
CA THR A 74 -3.48 -8.16 -9.14
C THR A 74 -3.69 -9.54 -8.53
N THR A 75 -2.63 -10.24 -8.13
CA THR A 75 -2.67 -11.71 -7.95
C THR A 75 -3.32 -12.17 -6.64
N THR A 76 -3.35 -11.35 -5.58
CA THR A 76 -3.73 -11.80 -4.23
C THR A 76 -4.86 -10.98 -3.59
N ALA A 77 -5.42 -10.02 -4.32
CA ALA A 77 -6.39 -9.08 -3.79
C ALA A 77 -7.84 -9.58 -3.98
N PRO A 78 -8.66 -9.70 -2.91
CA PRO A 78 -10.07 -10.04 -3.06
C PRO A 78 -10.91 -8.96 -3.78
N SER A 79 -10.46 -7.70 -3.81
CA SER A 79 -11.20 -6.58 -4.43
C SER A 79 -10.58 -6.01 -5.71
N GLY A 80 -9.37 -6.42 -6.10
CA GLY A 80 -8.73 -6.02 -7.37
C GLY A 80 -7.21 -5.87 -7.32
N LEU A 81 -6.70 -4.72 -6.88
CA LEU A 81 -5.28 -4.39 -6.87
C LEU A 81 -4.83 -3.93 -5.48
N VAL A 82 -3.83 -4.59 -4.92
CA VAL A 82 -3.14 -4.10 -3.71
C VAL A 82 -1.82 -3.45 -4.14
N PRO A 83 -1.58 -2.19 -3.77
CA PRO A 83 -0.28 -1.55 -4.01
C PRO A 83 0.77 -2.20 -3.09
N ILE A 84 1.88 -2.61 -3.71
CA ILE A 84 3.12 -3.01 -3.05
C ILE A 84 4.07 -1.83 -3.10
N PHE A 85 4.65 -1.52 -1.94
CA PHE A 85 5.64 -0.47 -1.81
C PHE A 85 7.02 -1.12 -1.79
N THR A 86 7.88 -0.70 -2.71
CA THR A 86 9.28 -1.14 -2.78
C THR A 86 10.19 0.07 -2.72
N VAL A 87 11.37 -0.07 -2.13
CA VAL A 87 12.33 1.03 -2.04
C VAL A 87 13.45 0.81 -3.03
N SER A 88 13.68 1.83 -3.85
CA SER A 88 14.80 1.91 -4.77
C SER A 88 15.81 2.94 -4.26
N GLN A 89 17.09 2.59 -4.29
CA GLN A 89 18.15 3.56 -4.03
C GLN A 89 18.36 4.39 -5.29
N THR A 90 18.34 5.71 -5.15
CA THR A 90 18.62 6.59 -6.29
C THR A 90 20.12 6.65 -6.51
N ASN A 91 20.60 5.97 -7.53
CA ASN A 91 21.88 6.30 -8.11
C ASN A 91 21.65 7.48 -9.07
N PRO A 92 22.26 8.67 -8.89
CA PRO A 92 22.06 9.81 -9.79
C PRO A 92 22.58 9.60 -11.23
N ALA A 93 23.02 8.38 -11.59
CA ALA A 93 23.60 8.02 -12.88
C ALA A 93 22.59 7.68 -14.00
N ALA A 94 21.27 7.62 -13.73
CA ALA A 94 20.27 7.22 -14.72
C ALA A 94 19.34 8.40 -15.10
N LYS A 95 19.90 9.46 -15.66
CA LYS A 95 19.15 10.32 -16.59
C LYS A 95 19.32 9.72 -17.99
N THR A 96 18.36 8.91 -18.42
CA THR A 96 18.25 8.46 -19.82
C THR A 96 17.73 9.63 -20.65
N PRO A 97 18.42 10.08 -21.72
CA PRO A 97 17.85 11.07 -22.64
C PRO A 97 16.91 10.37 -23.62
N SER A 98 15.70 10.92 -23.76
CA SER A 98 14.71 10.49 -24.74
C SER A 98 15.01 11.06 -26.14
N SER A 99 15.13 10.14 -27.10
CA SER A 99 14.83 10.25 -28.54
C SER A 99 15.73 11.10 -29.49
N PRO A 100 15.94 10.67 -30.75
CA PRO A 100 17.01 11.15 -31.63
C PRO A 100 16.56 12.04 -32.82
N ALA A 101 17.57 12.69 -33.43
CA ALA A 101 17.71 13.21 -34.82
C ALA A 101 17.65 14.75 -35.03
N PRO A 102 18.27 15.31 -36.10
CA PRO A 102 19.66 15.09 -36.59
C PRO A 102 20.42 16.37 -37.07
N ALA A 103 21.76 16.27 -37.18
CA ALA A 103 22.74 17.07 -37.98
C ALA A 103 22.96 18.57 -37.60
N GLU A 104 24.15 19.17 -37.56
CA GLU A 104 25.34 19.13 -38.44
C GLU A 104 26.68 19.44 -37.70
N PRO A 105 27.86 19.23 -38.32
CA PRO A 105 29.17 19.19 -37.65
C PRO A 105 29.98 20.48 -37.78
N THR A 106 30.69 20.89 -36.74
CA THR A 106 31.82 21.84 -36.87
C THR A 106 32.89 21.58 -35.81
N THR A 107 33.95 20.92 -36.27
CA THR A 107 35.39 21.00 -35.94
C THR A 107 35.88 21.56 -34.59
N SER A 108 36.70 20.69 -33.97
CA SER A 108 38.02 20.90 -33.33
C SER A 108 38.15 21.48 -31.92
N ASP A 109 38.86 20.67 -31.13
CA ASP A 109 39.66 20.96 -29.93
C ASP A 109 38.94 21.25 -28.62
N LEU A 110 38.56 20.19 -27.89
CA LEU A 110 38.63 20.16 -26.41
C LEU A 110 38.89 18.74 -25.91
N GLU A 111 39.89 18.63 -25.04
CA GLU A 111 40.29 17.42 -24.30
C GLU A 111 39.06 16.69 -23.71
N GLU A 112 38.91 15.40 -24.04
CA GLU A 112 37.91 14.50 -23.45
C GLU A 112 38.23 14.28 -21.96
N LYS A 113 37.72 15.18 -21.12
CA LYS A 113 37.64 14.96 -19.68
C LYS A 113 36.49 13.98 -19.45
N GLU A 114 36.81 12.71 -19.15
CA GLU A 114 35.80 11.72 -18.74
C GLU A 114 34.87 12.36 -17.69
N PRO A 115 33.53 12.23 -17.83
CA PRO A 115 32.61 12.81 -16.87
C PRO A 115 32.90 12.20 -15.49
N PRO A 116 33.03 13.03 -14.44
CA PRO A 116 33.32 12.52 -13.10
C PRO A 116 32.26 11.50 -12.72
N LYS A 117 32.69 10.29 -12.35
CA LYS A 117 31.81 9.22 -11.87
C LYS A 117 30.88 9.80 -10.79
N PRO A 118 29.56 9.59 -10.89
CA PRO A 118 28.62 10.15 -9.91
C PRO A 118 28.96 9.59 -8.54
N GLN A 119 29.45 10.45 -7.65
CA GLN A 119 29.77 10.04 -6.30
C GLN A 119 28.47 9.75 -5.56
N LYS A 120 28.40 8.59 -4.91
CA LYS A 120 27.33 8.29 -3.96
C LYS A 120 27.43 9.31 -2.82
N HIS A 121 26.53 10.28 -2.79
CA HIS A 121 26.49 11.30 -1.75
C HIS A 121 25.99 10.68 -0.45
N ASP A 122 26.91 10.35 0.46
CA ASP A 122 26.55 9.92 1.81
C ASP A 122 26.13 11.14 2.63
N PRO A 123 24.86 11.19 3.11
CA PRO A 123 24.36 12.33 3.88
C PRO A 123 25.09 12.51 5.21
N LEU A 124 25.78 11.50 5.74
CA LEU A 124 26.61 11.67 6.94
C LEU A 124 27.73 12.69 6.74
N ARG A 125 28.23 12.87 5.51
CA ARG A 125 29.30 13.82 5.23
C ARG A 125 28.88 15.28 5.41
N TRP A 126 27.58 15.56 5.45
CA TRP A 126 27.06 16.90 5.75
C TRP A 126 27.40 17.35 7.18
N PHE A 127 27.64 16.39 8.09
CA PHE A 127 28.03 16.67 9.46
C PHE A 127 29.55 16.68 9.68
N GLY A 128 30.33 16.76 8.60
CA GLY A 128 31.79 16.80 8.63
C GLY A 128 32.48 15.44 8.45
N ILE A 129 33.82 15.46 8.48
CA ILE A 129 34.66 14.28 8.25
C ILE A 129 34.60 13.29 9.43
N LEU A 130 34.44 13.80 10.65
CA LEU A 130 34.49 12.99 11.88
C LEU A 130 33.08 12.79 12.45
N THR A 131 32.26 11.99 11.77
CA THR A 131 30.94 11.62 12.30
C THR A 131 31.07 10.61 13.45
N PRO A 132 30.43 10.85 14.61
CA PRO A 132 30.54 9.97 15.76
C PRO A 132 29.80 8.64 15.51
N MET A 133 30.29 7.56 16.11
CA MET A 133 29.73 6.22 15.88
C MET A 133 28.21 6.11 16.15
N PRO A 134 27.65 6.73 17.22
CA PRO A 134 26.20 6.70 17.45
C PRO A 134 25.40 7.31 16.29
N LEU A 135 25.91 8.36 15.63
CA LEU A 135 25.22 8.95 14.47
C LEU A 135 25.21 7.99 13.27
N ARG A 136 26.29 7.23 13.08
CA ARG A 136 26.35 6.18 12.05
C ARG A 136 25.38 5.04 12.36
N HIS A 137 25.28 4.62 13.62
CA HIS A 137 24.31 3.61 14.04
C HIS A 137 22.87 4.09 13.80
N ALA A 138 22.55 5.33 14.19
CA ALA A 138 21.25 5.93 13.95
C ALA A 138 20.91 5.96 12.46
N GLN A 139 21.87 6.32 11.59
CA GLN A 139 21.68 6.25 10.14
C GLN A 139 21.39 4.82 9.68
N THR A 140 22.23 3.83 10.04
CA THR A 140 22.03 2.43 9.65
C THR A 140 20.66 1.90 10.05
N GLN A 141 20.22 2.22 11.27
CA GLN A 141 18.89 1.85 11.73
C GLN A 141 17.80 2.57 10.93
N ALA A 142 17.90 3.89 10.73
CA ALA A 142 16.93 4.65 9.93
C ALA A 142 16.82 4.12 8.50
N VAL A 143 17.93 3.74 7.90
CA VAL A 143 17.97 3.09 6.57
C VAL A 143 17.17 1.80 6.60
N ARG A 144 17.42 0.93 7.58
CA ARG A 144 16.69 -0.32 7.73
C ARG A 144 15.18 -0.09 7.90
N ALA A 145 14.76 0.88 8.70
CA ALA A 145 13.34 1.21 8.86
C ALA A 145 12.69 1.62 7.54
N VAL A 146 13.38 2.45 6.74
CA VAL A 146 12.87 2.95 5.46
C VAL A 146 12.88 1.87 4.38
N GLU A 147 13.92 1.04 4.32
CA GLU A 147 14.07 0.03 3.27
C GLU A 147 13.26 -1.25 3.53
N GLU A 148 13.10 -1.66 4.78
CA GLU A 148 12.47 -2.94 5.15
C GLU A 148 11.07 -2.74 5.75
N LEU A 149 10.96 -2.01 6.86
CA LEU A 149 9.76 -2.03 7.70
C LEU A 149 8.63 -1.14 7.16
N LEU A 150 8.93 0.10 6.79
CA LEU A 150 7.91 1.04 6.30
C LEU A 150 7.19 0.58 5.03
N PRO A 151 7.89 0.04 4.00
CA PRO A 151 7.24 -0.43 2.78
C PRO A 151 6.37 -1.66 3.04
N GLN A 152 6.82 -2.58 3.89
CA GLN A 152 6.02 -3.73 4.32
C GLN A 152 4.76 -3.27 5.06
N LEU A 153 4.91 -2.36 6.04
CA LEU A 153 3.79 -1.83 6.80
C LEU A 153 2.76 -1.14 5.90
N ALA A 154 3.21 -0.33 4.93
CA ALA A 154 2.34 0.32 3.96
C ALA A 154 1.62 -0.69 3.06
N THR A 155 2.31 -1.75 2.65
CA THR A 155 1.73 -2.83 1.83
C THR A 155 0.66 -3.60 2.60
N VAL A 156 0.95 -4.00 3.85
CA VAL A 156 0.00 -4.70 4.72
C VAL A 156 -1.21 -3.81 5.03
N SER A 157 -0.99 -2.53 5.32
CA SER A 157 -2.08 -1.57 5.54
C SER A 157 -3.00 -1.45 4.31
N ALA A 158 -2.43 -1.40 3.11
CA ALA A 158 -3.21 -1.37 1.88
C ALA A 158 -3.98 -2.69 1.66
N ALA A 159 -3.37 -3.84 1.96
CA ALA A 159 -4.02 -5.14 1.89
C ALA A 159 -5.20 -5.25 2.88
N MET A 160 -5.04 -4.75 4.11
CA MET A 160 -6.12 -4.69 5.11
C MET A 160 -7.31 -3.87 4.59
N ALA A 161 -7.04 -2.69 4.02
CA ALA A 161 -8.09 -1.84 3.44
C ALA A 161 -8.84 -2.54 2.28
N ASP A 162 -8.13 -3.32 1.46
CA ASP A 162 -8.75 -4.11 0.38
C ASP A 162 -9.70 -5.19 0.92
N VAL A 163 -9.26 -5.92 1.95
CA VAL A 163 -10.07 -6.94 2.61
C VAL A 163 -11.30 -6.32 3.27
N GLU A 164 -11.17 -5.18 3.95
CA GLU A 164 -12.32 -4.45 4.50
C GLU A 164 -13.34 -4.10 3.42
N LEU A 165 -12.87 -3.63 2.26
CA LEU A 165 -13.72 -3.32 1.13
C LEU A 165 -14.42 -4.57 0.59
N ALA A 166 -13.70 -5.69 0.47
CA ALA A 166 -14.25 -6.97 0.05
C ALA A 166 -15.32 -7.48 1.03
N VAL A 167 -15.11 -7.37 2.34
CA VAL A 167 -16.10 -7.72 3.37
C VAL A 167 -17.36 -6.85 3.23
N ARG A 168 -17.20 -5.53 3.07
CA ARG A 168 -18.33 -4.62 2.84
C ARG A 168 -19.12 -5.01 1.58
N ARG A 169 -18.43 -5.35 0.48
CA ARG A 169 -19.05 -5.80 -0.78
C ARG A 169 -19.78 -7.13 -0.61
N ALA A 170 -19.17 -8.11 0.06
CA ALA A 170 -19.75 -9.43 0.30
C ALA A 170 -21.04 -9.33 1.15
N ARG A 171 -21.00 -8.53 2.23
CA ARG A 171 -22.17 -8.26 3.08
C ARG A 171 -23.31 -7.60 2.29
N LYS A 172 -22.98 -6.60 1.46
CA LYS A 172 -23.98 -5.93 0.59
C LYS A 172 -24.59 -6.90 -0.43
N LYS A 173 -23.77 -7.77 -1.05
CA LYS A 173 -24.22 -8.79 -2.00
C LYS A 173 -25.19 -9.77 -1.32
N ARG A 174 -24.87 -10.21 -0.11
CA ARG A 174 -25.73 -11.10 0.68
C ARG A 174 -27.08 -10.47 1.01
N ALA A 175 -27.09 -9.25 1.54
CA ALA A 175 -28.34 -8.54 1.87
C ALA A 175 -29.23 -8.34 0.63
N LYS A 176 -28.63 -8.01 -0.53
CA LYS A 176 -29.38 -7.89 -1.79
C LYS A 176 -29.98 -9.22 -2.25
N ALA A 177 -29.25 -10.32 -2.08
CA ALA A 177 -29.73 -11.65 -2.43
C ALA A 177 -30.87 -12.12 -1.52
N GLU A 178 -30.79 -11.84 -0.21
CA GLU A 178 -31.86 -12.12 0.76
C GLU A 178 -33.13 -11.32 0.41
N ALA A 179 -33.01 -10.00 0.19
CA ALA A 179 -34.16 -9.17 -0.21
C ALA A 179 -34.78 -9.58 -1.57
N ALA A 180 -33.97 -10.06 -2.51
CA ALA A 180 -34.49 -10.57 -3.79
C ALA A 180 -35.23 -11.90 -3.62
N ALA A 181 -34.73 -12.79 -2.74
CA ALA A 181 -35.38 -14.05 -2.42
C ALA A 181 -36.73 -13.82 -1.72
N GLU A 182 -36.80 -12.88 -0.78
CA GLU A 182 -38.06 -12.48 -0.10
C GLU A 182 -39.10 -11.96 -1.11
N LYS A 183 -38.68 -11.07 -2.03
CA LYS A 183 -39.56 -10.57 -3.10
C LYS A 183 -40.07 -11.68 -4.01
N ALA A 184 -39.21 -12.62 -4.39
CA ALA A 184 -39.60 -13.77 -5.21
C ALA A 184 -40.59 -14.68 -4.48
N GLN A 185 -40.39 -14.93 -3.18
CA GLN A 185 -41.31 -15.71 -2.35
C GLN A 185 -42.68 -15.01 -2.21
N GLN A 186 -42.70 -13.70 -1.99
CA GLN A 186 -43.95 -12.92 -1.92
C GLN A 186 -44.72 -12.96 -3.25
N GLN A 187 -44.04 -12.85 -4.39
CA GLN A 187 -44.67 -12.96 -5.71
C GLN A 187 -45.25 -14.36 -5.97
N GLN A 188 -44.53 -15.41 -5.57
CA GLN A 188 -45.03 -16.79 -5.68
C GLN A 188 -46.27 -17.03 -4.79
N GLN A 189 -46.27 -16.51 -3.56
CA GLN A 189 -47.44 -16.59 -2.66
C GLN A 189 -48.64 -15.82 -3.22
N GLN A 190 -48.44 -14.63 -3.81
CA GLN A 190 -49.52 -13.88 -4.45
C GLN A 190 -50.10 -14.58 -5.68
N GLN A 191 -49.24 -15.22 -6.49
CA GLN A 191 -49.71 -15.98 -7.66
C GLN A 191 -50.50 -17.23 -7.23
N GLN A 192 -50.02 -17.98 -6.23
CA GLN A 192 -50.73 -19.16 -5.71
C GLN A 192 -52.07 -18.81 -5.04
N GLN A 193 -52.20 -17.62 -4.45
CA GLN A 193 -53.47 -17.14 -3.88
C GLN A 193 -54.46 -16.60 -4.93
N GLN A 194 -53.99 -16.19 -6.12
CA GLN A 194 -54.86 -15.70 -7.21
C GLN A 194 -55.43 -16.81 -8.11
N VAL A 195 -54.78 -17.98 -8.21
CA VAL A 195 -55.29 -19.12 -9.00
C VAL A 195 -56.64 -19.68 -8.48
N PRO A 196 -56.88 -19.91 -7.18
CA PRO A 196 -58.14 -20.51 -6.71
C PRO A 196 -59.36 -19.59 -6.93
N SER A 197 -59.18 -18.27 -6.97
CA SER A 197 -60.27 -17.31 -7.22
C SER A 197 -60.75 -17.31 -8.67
N ARG A 198 -59.84 -17.58 -9.63
CA ARG A 198 -60.18 -17.65 -11.06
C ARG A 198 -60.82 -18.99 -11.44
N GLU A 199 -60.42 -20.09 -10.80
CA GLU A 199 -61.00 -21.41 -11.05
C GLU A 199 -62.43 -21.53 -10.46
N ALA A 200 -62.67 -20.98 -9.27
CA ALA A 200 -64.01 -20.91 -8.68
C ALA A 200 -64.98 -20.03 -9.52
N ALA A 201 -64.50 -18.96 -10.14
CA ALA A 201 -65.30 -18.10 -11.02
C ALA A 201 -65.57 -18.73 -12.40
N ARG A 202 -64.75 -19.69 -12.84
CA ARG A 202 -64.94 -20.40 -14.12
C ARG A 202 -65.93 -21.55 -13.98
N SER A 203 -65.98 -22.20 -12.81
CA SER A 203 -66.95 -23.27 -12.52
C SER A 203 -68.37 -22.76 -12.29
N SER A 204 -68.58 -21.50 -11.92
CA SER A 204 -69.93 -20.93 -11.77
C SER A 204 -70.56 -20.43 -13.09
N GLN A 205 -69.80 -20.37 -14.19
CA GLN A 205 -70.28 -19.94 -15.51
C GLN A 205 -70.56 -21.10 -16.47
N GLY A 206 -70.35 -22.35 -16.04
CA GLY A 206 -70.57 -23.55 -16.87
C GLY A 206 -71.96 -24.18 -16.78
N GLU A 207 -72.87 -23.64 -15.98
CA GLU A 207 -74.14 -24.28 -15.64
C GLU A 207 -75.36 -23.46 -16.08
N VAL A 208 -75.40 -23.00 -17.33
CA VAL A 208 -76.64 -22.49 -17.96
C VAL A 208 -76.65 -22.85 -19.46
N SER A 209 -77.36 -23.91 -19.82
CA SER A 209 -78.42 -23.93 -20.85
C SER A 209 -78.73 -25.38 -21.31
N LEU A 210 -79.93 -25.82 -20.93
CA LEU A 210 -80.76 -26.82 -21.63
C LEU A 210 -81.24 -26.26 -22.98
#